data_AF-T1BDN5-F1
#
_entry.id   AF-T1BDN5-F1
#
_cell.length_a   1.000
_cell.length_b   1.000
_cell.length_c   1.000
_cell.angle_alpha   90.00
_cell.angle_beta   90.00
_cell.angle_gamma   90.00
#
_symmetry.space_group_name_H-M   'P 1'
#
loop_
_entity.id
_entity.type
_entity.pdbx_description
1 polymer ?
#
loop_
_entity_poly.entity_id
_entity_poly.type
_entity_poly.pdbx_seq_one_letter_code
_entity_poly.pdbx_strand_id
1 'polypeptide(L)'
;ADLIWRDGKFYLAVIVGVPDGSPYEPQGALGVDLGVVNIATDSDGTTYSSEPVDKVRGKADRLKGRLQRAGTRSARRHLQRAARREA
;
A
#
# COMPACT_ATOMS: atom_id res chain seq x y z
N ALA A 1 15.84 -14.02 13.76
CA ALA A 1 14.66 -13.24 14.14
C ALA A 1 15.16 -11.92 14.68
N ASP A 2 14.49 -10.82 14.36
CA ASP A 2 14.90 -9.47 14.77
C ASP A 2 13.91 -8.91 15.79
N LEU A 3 14.44 -8.34 16.87
CA LEU A 3 13.63 -7.62 17.85
C LEU A 3 13.61 -6.14 17.48
N ILE A 4 12.43 -5.62 17.18
CA ILE A 4 12.23 -4.25 16.71
C ILE A 4 11.49 -3.47 17.80
N TRP A 5 12.05 -2.34 18.23
CA TRP A 5 11.38 -1.37 19.10
C TRP A 5 10.78 -0.23 18.28
N ARG A 6 9.46 -0.07 18.33
CA ARG A 6 8.75 0.99 17.58
C ARG A 6 7.50 1.45 18.34
N ASP A 7 7.31 2.78 18.44
CA ASP A 7 6.12 3.41 19.04
C ASP A 7 5.75 2.85 20.45
N GLY A 8 6.76 2.58 21.29
CA GLY A 8 6.54 2.09 22.65
C GLY A 8 6.23 0.59 22.74
N LYS A 9 6.42 -0.17 21.66
CA LYS A 9 6.14 -1.61 21.59
C LYS A 9 7.33 -2.37 21.02
N PHE A 10 7.54 -3.57 21.56
CA PHE A 10 8.44 -4.57 20.99
C PHE A 10 7.68 -5.44 19.98
N TYR A 11 8.31 -5.67 18.84
CA TYR A 11 7.86 -6.59 17.80
C TYR A 11 8.97 -7.61 17.56
N LEU A 12 8.62 -8.88 17.43
CA LEU A 12 9.57 -9.93 17.07
C LEU A 12 9.29 -10.36 15.61
N ALA A 13 10.19 -9.98 14.70
CA ALA A 13 10.15 -10.41 13.31
C ALA A 13 10.79 -11.80 13.19
N VAL A 14 9.95 -12.84 13.17
CA VAL A 14 10.39 -14.23 13.06
C VAL A 14 10.44 -14.62 11.58
N ILE A 15 11.58 -15.17 11.16
CA ILE A 15 11.70 -15.83 9.85
C ILE A 15 11.23 -17.26 10.05
N VAL A 16 10.22 -17.67 9.29
CA VAL A 16 9.69 -19.03 9.32
C VAL A 16 10.09 -19.70 8.00
N GLY A 17 10.78 -20.84 8.10
CA GLY A 17 11.02 -21.68 6.94
C GLY A 17 9.72 -22.34 6.52
N VAL A 18 9.27 -22.08 5.30
CA VAL A 18 8.18 -22.82 4.67
C VAL A 18 8.85 -23.91 3.81
N PRO A 19 8.44 -25.18 3.92
CA PRO A 19 9.01 -26.23 3.07
C PRO A 19 8.71 -25.91 1.61
N ASP A 20 9.65 -26.29 0.73
CA ASP A 20 9.43 -26.19 -0.70
C ASP A 20 8.20 -27.00 -1.10
N GLY A 21 7.39 -26.43 -2.00
CA GLY A 21 6.25 -27.14 -2.57
C GLY A 21 6.70 -28.32 -3.43
N SER A 22 5.84 -29.31 -3.59
CA SER A 22 6.06 -30.37 -4.58
C SER A 22 6.15 -29.78 -5.98
N PRO A 23 7.00 -30.32 -6.88
CA PRO A 23 6.96 -29.97 -8.29
C PRO A 23 5.55 -30.12 -8.84
N TYR A 24 5.11 -29.15 -9.64
CA TYR A 24 3.83 -29.19 -10.30
C TYR A 24 4.02 -28.91 -11.80
N GLU A 25 3.18 -29.53 -12.61
CA GLU A 25 3.12 -29.25 -14.05
C GLU A 25 2.18 -28.06 -14.29
N PRO A 26 2.67 -26.94 -14.84
CA PRO A 26 1.82 -25.80 -15.16
C PRO A 26 0.82 -26.16 -16.25
N GLN A 27 -0.46 -25.87 -16.01
CA GLN A 27 -1.53 -26.12 -16.99
C GLN A 27 -1.64 -25.01 -18.04
N GLY A 28 -0.97 -23.87 -17.81
CA GLY A 28 -0.99 -22.70 -18.67
C GLY A 28 -0.22 -21.54 -18.05
N ALA A 29 -0.24 -20.39 -18.72
CA ALA A 29 0.35 -19.15 -18.23
C ALA A 29 -0.67 -18.01 -18.33
N LEU A 30 -0.67 -17.12 -17.34
CA LEU A 30 -1.43 -15.88 -17.37
C LEU A 30 -0.45 -14.73 -17.64
N GLY A 31 -0.61 -14.07 -18.79
CA GLY A 31 0.16 -12.86 -19.09
C GLY A 31 -0.42 -11.68 -18.33
N VAL A 32 0.44 -10.85 -17.71
CA VAL A 32 0.01 -9.63 -17.01
C VAL A 32 0.89 -8.47 -17.44
N ASP A 33 0.28 -7.42 -17.98
CA ASP A 33 0.92 -6.13 -18.24
C ASP A 33 0.63 -5.15 -17.10
N LEU A 34 1.65 -4.42 -16.65
CA LEU A 34 1.54 -3.48 -15.53
C LEU A 34 1.74 -2.05 -16.03
N GLY A 35 0.82 -1.15 -15.66
CA GLY A 35 0.85 0.25 -16.08
C GLY A 35 0.41 1.21 -14.99
N VAL A 36 0.38 2.50 -15.35
CA VAL A 36 -0.03 3.58 -14.43
C VAL A 36 -1.55 3.73 -14.37
N VAL A 37 -2.22 3.75 -15.53
CA VAL A 37 -3.68 3.90 -15.64
C VAL A 37 -4.40 2.57 -15.37
N ASN A 38 -3.85 1.50 -15.93
CA ASN A 38 -4.27 0.13 -15.67
C ASN A 38 -3.15 -0.52 -14.87
N ILE A 39 -3.37 -0.72 -13.58
CA ILE A 39 -2.38 -1.29 -12.67
C ILE A 39 -2.01 -2.69 -13.10
N ALA A 40 -2.99 -3.45 -13.62
CA ALA A 40 -2.77 -4.73 -14.25
C ALA A 40 -3.78 -4.94 -15.39
N THR A 41 -3.33 -5.52 -16.50
CA THR A 41 -4.20 -6.08 -17.55
C THR A 41 -3.76 -7.50 -17.80
N ASP A 42 -4.67 -8.47 -17.64
CA ASP A 42 -4.35 -9.87 -17.89
C ASP A 42 -4.73 -10.34 -19.30
N SER A 43 -4.11 -11.43 -19.74
CA SER A 43 -4.37 -12.04 -21.05
C SER A 43 -5.77 -12.65 -21.19
N ASP A 44 -6.51 -12.77 -20.09
CA ASP A 44 -7.92 -13.21 -20.08
C ASP A 44 -8.87 -12.03 -20.35
N GLY A 45 -8.34 -10.82 -20.50
CA GLY A 45 -9.07 -9.60 -20.84
C GLY A 45 -9.56 -8.78 -19.64
N THR A 46 -9.18 -9.17 -18.42
CA THR A 46 -9.51 -8.39 -17.22
C THR A 46 -8.55 -7.22 -17.08
N THR A 47 -9.11 -6.03 -16.83
CA THR A 47 -8.34 -4.82 -16.57
C THR A 47 -8.62 -4.32 -15.16
N TYR A 48 -7.54 -4.08 -14.41
CA TYR A 48 -7.56 -3.52 -13.07
C TYR A 48 -7.13 -2.06 -13.11
N SER A 49 -8.09 -1.15 -13.02
CA SER A 49 -7.85 0.30 -13.12
C SER A 49 -7.23 0.90 -11.86
N SER A 50 -6.44 1.96 -12.03
CA SER A 50 -5.89 2.78 -10.93
C SER A 50 -6.91 3.72 -10.29
N GLU A 51 -8.08 3.94 -10.88
CA GLU A 51 -9.05 4.94 -10.44
C GLU A 51 -9.38 4.87 -8.93
N PRO A 52 -9.61 3.70 -8.31
CA PRO A 52 -9.89 3.63 -6.88
C PRO A 52 -8.71 4.11 -6.02
N VAL A 53 -7.48 3.80 -6.44
CA VAL A 53 -6.25 4.20 -5.75
C VAL A 53 -6.07 5.72 -5.88
N ASP A 54 -6.22 6.24 -7.09
CA ASP A 54 -6.04 7.67 -7.37
C ASP A 54 -7.11 8.51 -6.67
N LYS A 55 -8.33 8.00 -6.54
CA LYS A 55 -9.40 8.63 -5.75
C LYS A 55 -9.05 8.74 -4.27
N VAL A 56 -8.43 7.72 -3.69
CA VAL A 56 -7.97 7.75 -2.29
C VAL A 56 -6.82 8.74 -2.13
N ARG A 57 -5.81 8.68 -3.01
CA ARG A 57 -4.67 9.61 -3.03
C ARG A 57 -5.12 11.07 -3.16
N GLY A 58 -5.99 11.35 -4.15
CA GLY A 58 -6.52 12.69 -4.36
C GLY A 58 -7.31 13.24 -3.17
N LYS A 59 -8.04 12.39 -2.42
CA LYS A 59 -8.71 12.80 -1.18
C LYS A 59 -7.71 13.15 -0.08
N ALA A 60 -6.67 12.34 0.08
CA ALA A 60 -5.60 12.58 1.04
C ALA A 60 -4.85 13.89 0.74
N ASP A 61 -4.44 14.10 -0.51
CA ASP A 61 -3.73 15.31 -0.94
C ASP A 61 -4.56 16.58 -0.73
N ARG A 62 -5.85 16.54 -1.08
CA ARG A 62 -6.76 17.67 -0.84
C ARG A 62 -6.90 17.98 0.65
N LEU A 63 -7.05 16.95 1.49
CA LEU A 63 -7.12 17.14 2.94
C LEU A 63 -5.82 17.75 3.48
N LYS A 64 -4.68 17.20 3.08
CA LYS A 64 -3.34 17.68 3.46
C LYS A 64 -3.16 19.14 3.08
N GLY A 65 -3.47 19.52 1.85
CA GLY A 65 -3.39 20.90 1.37
C GLY A 65 -4.31 21.86 2.16
N ARG A 66 -5.53 21.44 2.49
CA ARG A 66 -6.46 22.23 3.33
C ARG A 66 -5.91 22.45 4.74
N LEU A 67 -5.40 21.39 5.37
CA LEU A 67 -4.83 21.46 6.73
C LEU A 67 -3.55 22.31 6.76
N GLN A 68 -2.67 22.14 5.76
CA GLN A 68 -1.45 22.94 5.63
C GLN A 68 -1.78 24.42 5.46
N ARG A 69 -2.76 24.75 4.60
CA ARG A 69 -3.23 26.14 4.41
C ARG A 69 -3.82 26.74 5.68
N ALA A 70 -4.59 25.96 6.45
CA ALA A 70 -5.20 26.44 7.68
C ALA A 70 -4.18 26.78 8.77
N GLY A 71 -3.08 26.03 8.88
CA GLY A 71 -1.94 26.35 9.75
C GLY A 71 -2.19 26.36 11.26
N THR A 72 -3.43 26.10 11.71
CA THR A 72 -3.82 26.14 13.12
C THR A 72 -3.19 25.01 13.93
N ARG A 73 -3.15 25.16 15.25
CA ARG A 73 -2.66 24.09 16.17
C ARG A 73 -3.45 22.79 15.98
N SER A 74 -4.75 22.85 15.76
CA SER A 74 -5.57 21.66 15.48
C SER A 74 -5.25 21.04 14.12
N ALA A 75 -5.03 21.85 13.08
CA ALA A 75 -4.65 21.36 11.76
C ALA A 75 -3.28 20.67 11.77
N ARG A 76 -2.28 21.23 12.47
CA ARG A 76 -0.95 20.61 12.65
C ARG A 76 -1.04 19.27 13.38
N ARG A 77 -1.86 19.18 14.45
CA ARG A 77 -2.10 17.91 15.16
C ARG A 77 -2.78 16.87 14.26
N HIS A 78 -3.70 17.30 13.40
CA HIS A 78 -4.33 16.40 12.44
C HIS A 78 -3.31 15.88 11.42
N LEU A 79 -2.48 16.76 10.83
CA LEU A 79 -1.40 16.36 9.91
C LEU A 79 -0.45 15.33 10.55
N GLN A 80 -0.06 15.52 11.82
CA GLN A 80 0.79 14.55 12.53
C GLN A 80 0.13 13.17 12.70
N ARG A 81 -1.20 13.12 12.86
CA ARG A 81 -1.94 11.86 12.95
C ARG A 81 -2.08 11.20 11.57
N ALA A 82 -2.31 12.00 10.52
CA ALA A 82 -2.43 11.53 9.15
C ALA A 82 -1.10 10.99 8.61
N ALA A 83 0.02 11.65 8.91
CA ALA A 83 1.37 11.23 8.51
C ALA A 83 1.79 9.85 9.04
N ARG A 84 1.04 9.27 9.99
CA ARG A 84 1.28 7.92 10.51
C ARG A 84 0.49 6.83 9.76
N ARG A 85 -0.35 7.22 8.81
CA ARG A 85 -1.25 6.32 8.06
C ARG A 85 -0.92 6.23 6.57
N GLU A 86 -0.17 7.19 6.06
CA GLU A 86 0.34 7.19 4.69
C GLU A 86 1.78 6.65 4.72
N ALA A 87 2.04 5.61 3.94
CA ALA A 87 3.36 5.01 3.74
C ALA A 87 4.04 5.66 2.53
#